data_AF-A0A2X4URR6-F1
#
_entry.id   AF-A0A2X4URR6-F1
#
_cell.length_a   1.000
_cell.length_b   1.000
_cell.length_c   1.000
_cell.angle_alpha   90.00
_cell.angle_beta   90.00
_cell.angle_gamma   90.00
#
_symmetry.space_group_name_H-M   'P 1'
#
loop_
_entity.id
_entity.type
_entity.pdbx_description
1 polymer ?
#
loop_
_entity_poly.entity_id
_entity_poly.type
_entity_poly.pdbx_seq_one_letter_code
_entity_poly.pdbx_strand_id
1 'polypeptide(L)'
;MLKKFLMALVICALSLPATAERIRDLVTVQGVRDNALIGYGLVVGLDGSGDQTMQTPFTTQSLSNMLSQLGITVPPGTNMQLKNVAAVMITAKLPPFSRTGQNIDVVVSSMGNAKSLRGGTLLMTPLKGVDNQVYALAQGNVLVGGAGAASGGSSVQVNQLAGGRISNGATIERELPTTFATAGD
;
A
#
# COMPACT_ATOMS: atom_id res chain seq x y z
N MET A 1 53.38 -33.47 -40.62
CA MET A 1 51.97 -33.02 -40.69
C MET A 1 51.17 -33.39 -39.43
N LEU A 2 51.33 -34.61 -38.89
CA LEU A 2 50.58 -35.08 -37.71
C LEU A 2 50.74 -34.21 -36.44
N LYS A 3 51.94 -33.71 -36.13
CA LYS A 3 52.18 -32.81 -34.98
C LYS A 3 51.42 -31.48 -35.08
N LYS A 4 51.24 -30.94 -36.30
CA LYS A 4 50.47 -29.72 -36.53
C LYS A 4 48.97 -29.97 -36.32
N PHE A 5 48.50 -31.17 -36.68
CA PHE A 5 47.12 -31.59 -36.46
C PHE A 5 46.82 -31.81 -34.96
N LEU A 6 47.75 -32.44 -34.24
CA LEU A 6 47.64 -32.64 -32.79
C LEU A 6 47.61 -31.31 -32.03
N MET A 7 48.45 -30.35 -32.44
CA MET A 7 48.49 -29.01 -31.83
C MET A 7 47.21 -28.20 -32.09
N ALA A 8 46.61 -28.33 -33.27
CA ALA A 8 45.31 -27.69 -33.58
C ALA A 8 44.16 -28.28 -32.74
N LEU A 9 44.17 -29.60 -32.51
CA LEU A 9 43.16 -30.28 -31.70
C LEU A 9 43.22 -29.83 -30.22
N VAL A 10 44.42 -29.68 -29.68
CA VAL A 10 44.63 -29.21 -28.30
C VAL A 10 44.13 -27.77 -28.13
N ILE A 11 44.39 -26.89 -29.09
CA ILE A 11 43.91 -25.49 -29.05
C ILE A 11 42.38 -25.41 -29.06
N CYS A 12 41.72 -26.28 -29.84
CA CYS A 12 40.26 -26.33 -29.89
C CYS A 12 39.66 -26.85 -28.57
N ALA A 13 40.31 -27.83 -27.93
CA ALA A 13 39.87 -28.38 -26.64
C ALA A 13 40.07 -27.42 -25.45
N LEU A 14 40.93 -26.39 -25.59
CA LEU A 14 41.16 -25.35 -24.59
C LEU A 14 40.17 -24.17 -24.68
N SER A 15 39.22 -24.19 -25.62
CA SER A 15 38.19 -23.16 -25.72
C SER A 15 37.10 -23.37 -24.65
N LEU A 16 37.30 -22.73 -23.50
CA LEU A 16 36.30 -22.66 -22.44
C LEU A 16 35.07 -21.86 -22.92
N PRO A 17 33.84 -22.30 -22.59
CA PRO A 17 32.65 -21.52 -22.91
C PRO A 17 32.69 -20.19 -22.13
N ALA A 18 32.67 -19.08 -22.85
CA ALA A 18 32.57 -17.75 -22.24
C ALA A 18 31.12 -17.49 -21.81
N THR A 19 30.87 -17.47 -20.51
CA THR A 19 29.57 -17.10 -19.94
C THR A 19 29.45 -15.57 -19.97
N ALA A 20 28.73 -15.04 -20.95
CA ALA A 20 28.38 -13.62 -20.98
C ALA A 20 27.14 -13.39 -20.08
N GLU A 21 27.38 -13.09 -18.81
CA GLU A 21 26.33 -12.62 -17.92
C GLU A 21 25.93 -11.20 -18.34
N ARG A 22 24.64 -10.96 -18.56
CA ARG A 22 24.18 -9.64 -19.01
C ARG A 22 24.38 -8.67 -17.85
N ILE A 23 25.11 -7.57 -18.08
CA ILE A 23 25.33 -6.50 -17.08
C ILE A 23 24.00 -5.97 -16.50
N ARG A 24 22.88 -6.08 -17.24
CA ARG A 24 21.52 -5.80 -16.77
C ARG A 24 21.15 -6.52 -15.47
N ASP A 25 21.71 -7.69 -15.22
CA ASP A 25 21.32 -8.55 -14.10
C ASP A 25 22.17 -8.25 -12.83
N LEU A 26 23.16 -7.36 -12.93
CA LEU A 26 24.10 -7.00 -11.87
C LEU A 26 24.01 -5.53 -11.40
N VAL A 27 23.12 -4.72 -11.99
CA VAL A 27 23.05 -3.28 -11.71
C VAL A 27 21.63 -2.88 -11.35
N THR A 28 21.44 -2.35 -10.13
CA THR A 28 20.24 -1.59 -9.79
C THR A 28 20.42 -0.15 -10.28
N VAL A 29 19.46 0.37 -11.04
CA VAL A 29 19.52 1.76 -11.50
C VAL A 29 19.37 2.68 -10.29
N GLN A 30 20.43 3.44 -9.99
CA GLN A 30 20.43 4.43 -8.92
C GLN A 30 19.30 5.44 -9.18
N GLY A 31 18.37 5.58 -8.22
CA GLY A 31 17.20 6.48 -8.34
C GLY A 31 15.87 5.79 -8.67
N VAL A 32 15.86 4.47 -8.96
CA VAL A 32 14.63 3.69 -9.13
C VAL A 32 14.22 3.13 -7.77
N ARG A 33 13.41 3.90 -7.03
CA ARG A 33 12.91 3.53 -5.70
C ARG A 33 11.41 3.71 -5.64
N ASP A 34 10.73 2.77 -4.98
CA ASP A 34 9.33 2.93 -4.61
C ASP A 34 9.20 4.10 -3.63
N ASN A 35 8.17 4.93 -3.83
CA ASN A 35 7.85 6.01 -2.90
C ASN A 35 6.70 5.57 -2.01
N ALA A 36 6.92 5.62 -0.70
CA ALA A 36 5.88 5.32 0.26
C ALA A 36 4.87 6.48 0.27
N LEU A 37 3.61 6.15 0.09
CA LEU A 37 2.49 7.07 0.27
C LEU A 37 1.76 6.73 1.55
N ILE A 38 1.33 7.77 2.26
CA ILE A 38 0.57 7.64 3.49
C ILE A 38 -0.70 8.49 3.42
N GLY A 39 -1.80 7.93 3.88
CA GLY A 39 -3.08 8.61 3.98
C GLY A 39 -3.71 8.35 5.34
N TYR A 40 -4.52 9.31 5.77
CA TYR A 40 -5.39 9.16 6.92
C TYR A 40 -6.84 9.20 6.44
N GLY A 41 -7.61 8.17 6.76
CA GLY A 41 -8.95 7.99 6.23
C GLY A 41 -9.92 7.36 7.22
N LEU A 42 -11.13 7.14 6.73
CA LEU A 42 -12.22 6.54 7.50
C LEU A 42 -12.74 5.30 6.75
N VAL A 43 -12.87 4.21 7.48
CA VAL A 43 -13.59 3.01 7.02
C VAL A 43 -14.96 3.00 7.66
N VAL A 44 -16.00 2.82 6.84
CA VAL A 44 -17.40 2.79 7.27
C VAL A 44 -18.03 1.44 6.93
N GLY A 45 -19.23 1.18 7.47
CA GLY A 45 -19.96 -0.06 7.20
C GLY A 45 -19.46 -1.25 8.01
N LEU A 46 -18.74 -1.00 9.11
CA LEU A 46 -18.33 -2.04 10.03
C LEU A 46 -19.54 -2.51 10.87
N ASP A 47 -19.65 -3.81 11.13
CA ASP A 47 -20.76 -4.42 11.87
C ASP A 47 -20.48 -4.43 13.39
N GLY A 48 -20.45 -3.24 13.99
CA GLY A 48 -20.16 -3.09 15.42
C GLY A 48 -18.70 -3.30 15.83
N SER A 49 -17.80 -3.51 14.86
CA SER A 49 -16.37 -3.79 15.05
C SER A 49 -15.45 -2.57 14.88
N GLY A 50 -16.01 -1.38 14.65
CA GLY A 50 -15.31 -0.10 14.55
C GLY A 50 -14.78 0.43 15.89
N ASP A 51 -14.36 1.70 15.89
CA ASP A 51 -13.71 2.32 17.03
C ASP A 51 -14.67 2.53 18.21
N GLN A 52 -14.13 2.49 19.42
CA GLN A 52 -14.89 2.78 20.64
C GLN A 52 -14.79 4.27 20.99
N THR A 53 -15.95 4.92 21.11
CA THR A 53 -16.10 6.37 21.31
C THR A 53 -15.34 6.95 22.51
N MET A 54 -15.11 6.15 23.57
CA MET A 54 -14.46 6.66 24.78
C MET A 54 -12.93 6.64 24.74
N GLN A 55 -12.31 5.97 23.76
CA GLN A 55 -10.85 5.79 23.72
C GLN A 55 -10.18 6.38 22.46
N THR A 56 -10.97 6.93 21.52
CA THR A 56 -10.48 7.35 20.20
C THR A 56 -11.02 8.75 19.80
N PRO A 57 -10.57 9.84 20.45
CA PRO A 57 -11.05 11.20 20.15
C PRO A 57 -10.71 11.67 18.71
N PHE A 58 -9.74 11.03 18.06
CA PHE A 58 -9.37 11.33 16.68
C PHE A 58 -10.40 10.82 15.66
N THR A 59 -11.14 9.75 15.95
CA THR A 59 -12.14 9.20 15.03
C THR A 59 -13.39 10.08 14.99
N THR A 60 -13.85 10.57 16.15
CA THR A 60 -14.95 11.54 16.23
C THR A 60 -14.60 12.84 15.55
N GLN A 61 -13.39 13.37 15.79
CA GLN A 61 -12.94 14.61 15.17
C GLN A 61 -12.87 14.48 13.65
N SER A 62 -12.34 13.38 13.16
CA SER A 62 -12.17 13.16 11.72
C SER A 62 -13.50 12.99 11.00
N LEU A 63 -14.44 12.26 11.61
CA LEU A 63 -15.81 12.17 11.10
C LEU A 63 -16.50 13.54 11.10
N SER A 64 -16.34 14.33 12.16
CA SER A 64 -16.91 15.69 12.24
C SER A 64 -16.31 16.61 11.18
N ASN A 65 -15.00 16.57 10.97
CA ASN A 65 -14.31 17.34 9.94
C ASN A 65 -14.76 16.95 8.54
N MET A 66 -14.89 15.65 8.26
CA MET A 66 -15.38 15.15 6.98
C MET A 66 -16.83 15.59 6.73
N LEU A 67 -17.71 15.43 7.71
CA LEU A 67 -19.10 15.88 7.62
C LEU A 67 -19.16 17.40 7.41
N SER A 68 -18.32 18.17 8.12
CA SER A 68 -18.22 19.62 7.94
C SER A 68 -17.76 20.00 6.54
N GLN A 69 -16.82 19.26 5.93
CA GLN A 69 -16.40 19.48 4.54
C GLN A 69 -17.53 19.20 3.53
N LEU A 70 -18.47 18.32 3.89
CA LEU A 70 -19.67 18.02 3.11
C LEU A 70 -20.85 18.98 3.43
N GLY A 71 -20.61 20.01 4.25
CA GLY A 71 -21.64 20.99 4.65
C GLY A 71 -22.57 20.52 5.76
N ILE A 72 -22.29 19.39 6.40
CA ILE A 72 -23.08 18.84 7.51
C ILE A 72 -22.43 19.28 8.83
N THR A 73 -23.15 20.07 9.62
CA THR A 73 -22.68 20.49 10.95
C THR A 73 -23.14 19.49 12.00
N VAL A 74 -22.19 18.90 12.73
CA VAL A 74 -22.47 17.99 13.84
C VAL A 74 -22.59 18.81 15.14
N PRO A 75 -23.73 18.80 15.83
CA PRO A 75 -23.87 19.51 17.11
C PRO A 75 -22.91 18.97 18.17
N PRO A 76 -22.31 19.84 19.01
CA PRO A 76 -21.46 19.40 20.12
C PRO A 76 -22.27 18.51 21.08
N GLY A 77 -21.68 17.40 21.51
CA GLY A 77 -22.34 16.43 22.40
C GLY A 77 -23.19 15.38 21.69
N THR A 78 -23.25 15.37 20.35
CA THR A 78 -23.89 14.29 19.60
C THR A 78 -23.16 12.98 19.84
N ASN A 79 -23.87 11.98 20.39
CA ASN A 79 -23.32 10.64 20.60
C ASN A 79 -23.18 9.90 19.27
N MET A 80 -22.06 10.11 18.59
CA MET A 80 -21.73 9.41 17.36
C MET A 80 -21.42 7.95 17.65
N GLN A 81 -22.16 7.04 17.03
CA GLN A 81 -21.93 5.60 17.13
C GLN A 81 -20.72 5.20 16.31
N LEU A 82 -19.53 5.28 16.91
CA LEU A 82 -18.28 4.91 16.25
C LEU A 82 -18.12 3.40 16.04
N LYS A 83 -19.00 2.56 16.59
CA LYS A 83 -18.92 1.11 16.41
C LYS A 83 -19.02 0.65 14.94
N ASN A 84 -19.49 1.51 14.04
CA ASN A 84 -19.59 1.19 12.60
C ASN A 84 -18.57 1.97 11.74
N VAL A 85 -17.66 2.73 12.38
CA VAL A 85 -16.68 3.58 11.72
C VAL A 85 -15.31 3.39 12.39
N ALA A 86 -14.24 3.28 11.61
CA ALA A 86 -12.89 3.23 12.13
C ALA A 86 -12.01 4.29 11.48
N ALA A 87 -11.19 4.97 12.28
CA ALA A 87 -10.08 5.76 11.79
C ALA A 87 -8.97 4.82 11.34
N VAL A 88 -8.50 5.01 10.11
CA VAL A 88 -7.49 4.13 9.51
C VAL A 88 -6.32 4.90 8.94
N MET A 89 -5.16 4.26 9.00
CA MET A 89 -3.97 4.64 8.25
C MET A 89 -3.91 3.80 6.97
N ILE A 90 -3.69 4.48 5.85
CA ILE A 90 -3.54 3.87 4.55
C ILE A 90 -2.09 4.02 4.15
N THR A 91 -1.47 2.93 3.71
CA THR A 91 -0.13 2.94 3.15
C THR A 91 -0.15 2.32 1.77
N ALA A 92 0.57 2.94 0.85
CA ALA A 92 0.73 2.44 -0.52
C ALA A 92 2.17 2.59 -0.95
N LYS A 93 2.60 1.78 -1.90
CA LYS A 93 3.88 1.95 -2.58
C LYS A 93 3.57 2.47 -3.98
N LEU A 94 4.14 3.62 -4.32
CA LEU A 94 4.11 4.20 -5.65
C LEU A 94 5.35 3.71 -6.40
N PRO A 95 5.20 2.81 -7.39
CA PRO A 95 6.31 2.35 -8.19
C PRO A 95 6.99 3.52 -8.93
N PRO A 96 8.28 3.40 -9.23
CA PRO A 96 8.95 4.36 -10.10
C PRO A 96 8.33 4.31 -11.51
N PHE A 97 8.26 5.47 -12.17
CA PHE A 97 7.69 5.63 -13.51
C PHE A 97 6.20 5.26 -13.64
N SER A 98 5.46 5.22 -12.54
CA SER A 98 4.01 5.10 -12.60
C SER A 98 3.36 6.33 -13.24
N ARG A 99 2.28 6.07 -13.98
CA ARG A 99 1.54 7.10 -14.71
C ARG A 99 0.23 7.44 -14.01
N THR A 100 -0.23 8.67 -14.22
CA THR A 100 -1.58 9.09 -13.80
C THR A 100 -2.63 8.15 -14.41
N GLY A 101 -3.61 7.76 -13.59
CA GLY A 101 -4.69 6.84 -13.94
C GLY A 101 -4.38 5.37 -13.69
N GLN A 102 -3.13 4.99 -13.39
CA GLN A 102 -2.83 3.61 -12.98
C GLN A 102 -3.33 3.33 -11.57
N ASN A 103 -3.70 2.08 -11.32
CA ASN A 103 -4.11 1.62 -10.00
C ASN A 103 -2.93 0.97 -9.25
N ILE A 104 -2.89 1.17 -7.94
CA ILE A 104 -1.94 0.54 -7.02
C ILE A 104 -2.67 -0.08 -5.84
N ASP A 105 -2.07 -1.12 -5.28
CA ASP A 105 -2.55 -1.75 -4.07
C ASP A 105 -2.32 -0.85 -2.85
N VAL A 106 -3.28 -0.89 -1.92
CA VAL A 106 -3.16 -0.20 -0.64
C VAL A 106 -3.35 -1.16 0.52
N VAL A 107 -2.65 -0.87 1.61
CA VAL A 107 -2.80 -1.53 2.89
C VAL A 107 -3.51 -0.56 3.83
N VAL A 108 -4.58 -1.02 4.45
CA VAL A 108 -5.39 -0.27 5.40
C VAL A 108 -5.18 -0.87 6.78
N SER A 109 -4.91 -0.04 7.77
CA SER A 109 -4.70 -0.47 9.14
C SER A 109 -5.47 0.42 10.10
N SER A 110 -6.17 -0.18 11.06
CA SER A 110 -6.84 0.56 12.12
C SER A 110 -5.83 1.41 12.88
N MET A 111 -6.11 2.69 13.02
CA MET A 111 -5.33 3.60 13.87
C MET A 111 -5.84 3.61 15.31
N GLY A 112 -7.14 3.33 15.49
CA GLY A 112 -7.80 3.23 16.77
C GLY A 112 -7.84 1.81 17.31
N ASN A 113 -8.95 1.49 18.00
CA ASN A 113 -9.17 0.23 18.68
C ASN A 113 -10.27 -0.62 18.03
N ALA A 114 -10.52 -0.41 16.72
CA ALA A 114 -11.41 -1.25 15.94
C ALA A 114 -11.03 -2.75 16.06
N LYS A 115 -12.02 -3.58 16.38
CA LYS A 115 -11.87 -5.03 16.53
C LYS A 115 -11.64 -5.73 15.20
N SER A 116 -12.26 -5.21 14.13
CA SER A 116 -12.07 -5.72 12.78
C SER A 116 -12.43 -4.68 11.72
N LEU A 117 -11.69 -4.67 10.61
CA LEU A 117 -12.01 -3.90 9.41
C LEU A 117 -12.80 -4.71 8.37
N ARG A 118 -13.19 -5.96 8.70
CA ARG A 118 -13.86 -6.86 7.77
C ARG A 118 -15.24 -6.32 7.37
N GLY A 119 -15.51 -6.30 6.07
CA GLY A 119 -16.77 -5.80 5.53
C GLY A 119 -16.87 -4.28 5.47
N GLY A 120 -15.83 -3.57 5.91
CA GLY A 120 -15.76 -2.13 5.82
C GLY A 120 -15.37 -1.62 4.43
N THR A 121 -15.80 -0.41 4.13
CA THR A 121 -15.43 0.33 2.93
C THR A 121 -14.62 1.55 3.32
N LEU A 122 -13.41 1.68 2.76
CA LEU A 122 -12.58 2.88 2.85
C LEU A 122 -13.21 4.00 2.02
N LEU A 123 -13.49 5.12 2.67
CA LEU A 123 -13.90 6.35 2.00
C LEU A 123 -12.72 6.97 1.24
N MET A 124 -13.04 7.74 0.19
CA MET A 124 -12.04 8.39 -0.63
C MET A 124 -11.03 9.17 0.21
N THR A 125 -9.78 8.73 0.17
CA THR A 125 -8.70 9.18 1.03
C THR A 125 -7.49 9.58 0.19
N PRO A 126 -7.03 10.84 0.28
CA PRO A 126 -5.82 11.25 -0.41
C PRO A 126 -4.58 10.64 0.23
N LEU A 127 -3.70 10.07 -0.60
CA LEU A 127 -2.41 9.53 -0.21
C LEU A 127 -1.30 10.51 -0.56
N LYS A 128 -0.53 10.89 0.45
CA LYS A 128 0.53 11.88 0.36
C LYS A 128 1.91 11.24 0.39
N GLY A 129 2.83 11.84 -0.35
CA GLY A 129 4.25 11.53 -0.27
C GLY A 129 4.92 12.23 0.92
N VAL A 130 6.23 12.01 1.07
CA VAL A 130 7.07 12.65 2.10
C VAL A 130 7.16 14.18 1.96
N ASP A 131 6.82 14.70 0.79
CA ASP A 131 6.75 16.12 0.43
C ASP A 131 5.36 16.75 0.71
N ASN A 132 4.47 16.01 1.38
CA ASN A 132 3.08 16.37 1.65
C ASN A 132 2.19 16.58 0.41
N GLN A 133 2.66 16.24 -0.78
CA GLN A 133 1.86 16.32 -2.00
C GLN A 133 0.99 15.07 -2.17
N VAL A 134 -0.22 15.24 -2.70
CA VAL A 134 -1.11 14.12 -3.01
C VAL A 134 -0.66 13.47 -4.31
N TYR A 135 -0.33 12.18 -4.25
CA TYR A 135 0.09 11.39 -5.41
C TYR A 135 -0.97 10.40 -5.87
N ALA A 136 -1.82 9.92 -4.96
CA ALA A 136 -2.85 8.96 -5.29
C ALA A 136 -4.11 9.18 -4.42
N LEU A 137 -5.24 8.70 -4.88
CA LEU A 137 -6.51 8.67 -4.15
C LEU A 137 -6.90 7.22 -3.89
N ALA A 138 -7.02 6.85 -2.61
CA ALA A 138 -7.40 5.50 -2.19
C ALA A 138 -8.87 5.42 -1.83
N GLN A 139 -9.55 4.36 -2.26
CA GLN A 139 -10.93 4.04 -1.89
C GLN A 139 -11.24 2.56 -2.12
N GLY A 140 -12.32 2.06 -1.51
CA GLY A 140 -12.88 0.76 -1.84
C GLY A 140 -13.02 -0.19 -0.65
N ASN A 141 -13.40 -1.43 -0.96
CA ASN A 141 -13.75 -2.43 0.05
C ASN A 141 -12.50 -3.05 0.67
N VAL A 142 -12.44 -3.09 2.01
CA VAL A 142 -11.29 -3.62 2.75
C VAL A 142 -11.40 -5.14 2.83
N LEU A 143 -10.40 -5.81 2.27
CA LEU A 143 -10.23 -7.26 2.39
C LEU A 143 -9.31 -7.57 3.57
N VAL A 144 -9.85 -8.24 4.58
CA VAL A 144 -9.10 -8.64 5.79
C VAL A 144 -8.66 -10.09 5.66
N GLY A 145 -7.37 -10.36 5.87
CA GLY A 145 -6.82 -11.70 5.86
C GLY A 145 -6.98 -12.38 7.22
N GLY A 146 -7.77 -13.45 7.28
CA GLY A 146 -7.91 -14.30 8.47
C GLY A 146 -9.35 -14.60 8.84
N ALA A 147 -9.65 -15.87 9.07
CA ALA A 147 -10.90 -16.30 9.68
C ALA A 147 -10.68 -16.43 11.20
N GLY A 148 -11.31 -15.56 11.99
CA GLY A 148 -11.47 -15.77 13.42
C GLY A 148 -12.54 -16.83 13.67
N ALA A 149 -12.24 -18.10 13.40
CA ALA A 149 -13.14 -19.20 13.69
C ALA A 149 -12.82 -19.77 15.08
N ALA A 150 -13.64 -19.42 16.07
CA ALA A 150 -13.64 -20.11 17.35
C ALA A 150 -14.34 -21.46 17.17
N SER A 151 -13.57 -22.53 16.95
CA SER A 151 -14.06 -23.90 16.94
C SER A 151 -13.44 -24.65 18.11
N GLY A 152 -14.27 -25.11 19.06
CA GLY A 152 -13.85 -26.12 20.06
C GLY A 152 -13.13 -25.62 21.32
N GLY A 153 -13.38 -24.39 21.79
CA GLY A 153 -12.87 -23.93 23.09
C GLY A 153 -11.44 -23.39 23.10
N SER A 154 -10.76 -23.36 21.95
CA SER A 154 -9.48 -22.68 21.78
C SER A 154 -9.64 -21.52 20.80
N SER A 155 -9.58 -20.28 21.30
CA SER A 155 -9.62 -19.09 20.45
C SER A 155 -8.26 -18.89 19.80
N VAL A 156 -8.07 -19.46 18.61
CA VAL A 156 -6.93 -19.07 17.77
C VAL A 156 -7.30 -17.77 17.08
N GLN A 157 -7.16 -16.66 17.80
CA GLN A 157 -7.31 -15.33 17.24
C GLN A 157 -6.10 -15.07 16.33
N VAL A 158 -6.27 -15.27 15.02
CA VAL A 158 -5.22 -14.93 14.05
C VAL A 158 -5.08 -13.41 14.03
N ASN A 159 -3.88 -12.94 14.38
CA ASN A 159 -3.48 -11.58 14.76
C ASN A 159 -3.64 -10.45 13.69
N GLN A 160 -4.57 -10.54 12.74
CA GLN A 160 -4.68 -9.57 11.64
C GLN A 160 -6.11 -9.11 11.30
N LEU A 161 -7.06 -9.15 12.23
CA LEU A 161 -8.42 -8.64 11.95
C LEU A 161 -8.50 -7.10 11.82
N ALA A 162 -7.55 -6.38 12.41
CA ALA A 162 -7.49 -4.91 12.44
C ALA A 162 -6.74 -4.29 11.24
N GLY A 163 -6.29 -5.12 10.29
CA GLY A 163 -5.62 -4.69 9.06
C GLY A 163 -6.22 -5.38 7.85
N GLY A 164 -6.19 -4.71 6.71
CA GLY A 164 -6.67 -5.25 5.45
C GLY A 164 -5.93 -4.67 4.26
N ARG A 165 -6.26 -5.17 3.08
CA ARG A 165 -5.72 -4.71 1.80
C ARG A 165 -6.88 -4.38 0.88
N ILE A 166 -6.65 -3.43 -0.02
CA ILE A 166 -7.54 -3.15 -1.14
C ILE A 166 -6.68 -3.28 -2.40
N SER A 167 -6.90 -4.35 -3.16
CA SER A 167 -6.21 -4.57 -4.42
C SER A 167 -6.66 -3.53 -5.44
N ASN A 168 -5.72 -2.89 -6.14
CA ASN A 168 -5.98 -1.77 -7.05
C ASN A 168 -6.81 -0.65 -6.40
N GLY A 169 -6.70 -0.49 -5.08
CA GLY A 169 -7.54 0.39 -4.29
C GLY A 169 -7.16 1.87 -4.33
N ALA A 170 -6.04 2.25 -4.96
CA ALA A 170 -5.70 3.64 -5.17
C ALA A 170 -5.43 3.95 -6.64
N THR A 171 -5.90 5.11 -7.08
CA THR A 171 -5.63 5.66 -8.42
C THR A 171 -4.57 6.74 -8.31
N ILE A 172 -3.55 6.68 -9.16
CA ILE A 172 -2.48 7.68 -9.21
C ILE A 172 -3.01 8.94 -9.88
N GLU A 173 -2.86 10.08 -9.20
CA GLU A 173 -3.24 11.41 -9.72
C GLU A 173 -2.01 12.19 -10.19
N ARG A 174 -0.83 11.92 -9.64
CA ARG A 174 0.40 12.66 -9.93
C ARG A 174 1.59 11.71 -10.14
N GLU A 175 2.37 12.01 -11.17
CA GLU A 175 3.63 11.34 -11.45
C GLU A 175 4.76 11.88 -10.58
N LEU A 176 5.74 11.03 -10.28
CA LEU A 176 6.95 11.47 -9.56
C LEU A 176 7.83 12.32 -10.49
N PRO A 177 8.36 13.47 -10.01
CA PRO A 177 9.35 14.21 -10.78
C PRO A 177 10.58 13.32 -11.00
N THR A 178 10.85 12.96 -12.26
CA THR A 178 12.00 12.13 -12.61
C THR A 178 13.16 13.04 -13.03
N THR A 179 14.24 13.03 -12.25
CA THR A 179 15.47 13.79 -12.55
C THR A 179 16.19 13.31 -13.82
N PHE A 180 15.73 12.21 -14.44
CA PHE A 180 16.30 11.69 -15.68
C PHE A 180 16.10 12.59 -16.90
N ALA A 181 15.18 13.56 -16.86
CA ALA A 181 14.87 14.43 -18.00
C ALA A 181 15.77 15.68 -18.11
N THR A 182 16.71 15.92 -17.19
CA THR A 182 17.47 17.19 -17.14
C THR A 182 18.98 17.04 -17.35
N ALA A 183 19.50 15.81 -17.49
CA ALA A 183 20.91 15.58 -17.77
C ALA A 183 21.12 15.27 -19.26
N GLY A 184 20.92 16.30 -20.10
CA GLY A 184 21.08 16.20 -21.54
C GLY A 184 21.33 17.56 -22.16
N ASP A 185 22.39 18.24 -21.70
CA ASP A 185 23.08 19.33 -22.39
C ASP A 185 24.60 19.13 -22.23
#